data_AF-A0A8T4J3R7-F1
#
_entry.id   AF-A0A8T4J3R7-F1
#
_cell.length_a   1.000
_cell.length_b   1.000
_cell.length_c   1.000
_cell.angle_alpha   90.00
_cell.angle_beta   90.00
_cell.angle_gamma   90.00
#
_symmetry.space_group_name_H-M   'P 1'
#
loop_
_entity.id
_entity.type
_entity.pdbx_description
1 polymer ?
#
loop_
_entity_poly.entity_id
_entity_poly.type
_entity_poly.pdbx_seq_one_letter_code
_entity_poly.pdbx_strand_id
1 'polypeptide(L)'
;GCEGGYWLAREPVAISLAEVVTAVDGELLTLRGQAPGTLDYPGAAARLPGVWRDVETYVGELLGRTTLRDLVRDVSGDKGCEDGEGAAG
;
A
#
# COMPACT_ATOMS: atom_id res chain seq x y z
N GLY A 1 23.95 1.20 -20.27
CA GLY A 1 24.49 0.23 -21.27
C GLY A 1 23.32 -0.43 -21.97
N CYS A 2 23.52 -0.95 -23.18
CA CYS A 2 22.44 -1.46 -24.03
C CYS A 2 21.72 -2.74 -23.55
N GLU A 3 22.03 -3.24 -22.35
CA GLU A 3 21.25 -4.26 -21.62
C GLU A 3 21.02 -3.85 -20.16
N GLY A 4 20.64 -2.59 -19.93
CA GLY A 4 20.38 -2.08 -18.58
C GLY A 4 18.96 -2.37 -18.12
N GLY A 5 18.82 -3.02 -16.96
CA GLY A 5 17.56 -3.22 -16.24
C GLY A 5 17.65 -2.71 -14.80
N TYR A 6 16.51 -2.65 -14.13
CA TYR A 6 16.44 -2.35 -12.70
C TYR A 6 16.43 -3.65 -11.90
N TRP A 7 17.17 -3.66 -10.81
CA TRP A 7 17.19 -4.75 -9.84
C TRP A 7 16.76 -4.19 -8.49
N LEU A 8 16.13 -5.02 -7.65
CA LEU A 8 15.90 -4.62 -6.26
C LEU A 8 17.25 -4.53 -5.54
N ALA A 9 17.49 -3.41 -4.86
CA ALA A 9 18.70 -3.20 -4.07
C ALA A 9 18.73 -4.03 -2.78
N ARG A 10 17.58 -4.60 -2.38
CA ARG A 10 17.38 -5.40 -1.17
C ARG A 10 16.41 -6.55 -1.47
N GLU A 11 16.43 -7.56 -0.61
CA GLU A 11 15.46 -8.66 -0.64
C GLU A 11 14.01 -8.16 -0.58
N PRO A 12 13.05 -8.76 -1.32
CA PRO A 12 11.64 -8.29 -1.36
C PRO A 12 10.93 -8.26 0.00
N VAL A 13 11.37 -9.08 0.97
CA VAL A 13 10.86 -9.08 2.36
C VAL A 13 11.29 -7.83 3.14
N ALA A 14 12.39 -7.19 2.74
CA ALA A 14 12.93 -6.02 3.42
C ALA A 14 12.45 -4.70 2.82
N ILE A 15 11.47 -4.75 1.91
CA ILE A 15 10.91 -3.58 1.23
C ILE A 15 9.42 -3.54 1.53
N SER A 16 9.02 -2.62 2.40
CA SER A 16 7.62 -2.38 2.75
C SER A 16 6.90 -1.57 1.67
N LEU A 17 5.58 -1.69 1.59
CA LEU A 17 4.79 -0.84 0.70
C LEU A 17 4.79 0.62 1.14
N ALA A 18 4.91 0.90 2.45
CA ALA A 18 5.07 2.26 2.94
C ALA A 18 6.33 2.92 2.35
N GLU A 19 7.48 2.23 2.34
CA GLU A 19 8.71 2.74 1.72
C GLU A 19 8.53 3.02 0.23
N VAL A 20 7.84 2.14 -0.51
CA VAL A 20 7.61 2.33 -1.95
C VAL A 20 6.70 3.52 -2.23
N VAL A 21 5.57 3.62 -1.53
CA VAL A 21 4.60 4.71 -1.70
C VAL A 21 5.24 6.05 -1.36
N THR A 22 5.91 6.15 -0.21
CA THR A 22 6.63 7.37 0.20
C THR A 22 7.75 7.74 -0.79
N ALA A 23 8.45 6.77 -1.39
CA ALA A 23 9.49 7.08 -2.37
C ALA A 23 8.94 7.64 -3.69
N VAL A 24 7.71 7.29 -4.07
CA VAL A 24 7.06 7.73 -5.31
C VAL A 24 6.25 9.00 -5.11
N ASP A 25 5.41 9.02 -4.07
CA ASP A 25 4.40 10.07 -3.83
C ASP A 25 4.87 11.11 -2.78
N GLY A 26 5.92 10.82 -2.02
CA GLY A 26 6.39 11.66 -0.91
C GLY A 26 5.69 11.34 0.40
N GLU A 27 4.57 11.99 0.69
CA GLU A 27 3.80 11.76 1.91
C GLU A 27 2.78 10.63 1.71
N LEU A 28 2.52 9.85 2.76
CA LEU A 28 1.60 8.71 2.70
C LEU A 28 0.15 9.15 2.43
N LEU A 29 -0.23 10.30 2.98
CA LEU A 29 -1.54 10.88 2.81
C LEU A 29 -1.41 12.40 2.73
N THR A 30 -1.98 13.01 1.69
CA THR A 30 -2.15 14.46 1.61
C THR A 30 -3.60 14.81 1.33
N LEU A 31 -4.07 15.90 1.93
CA LEU A 31 -5.42 16.43 1.74
C LEU A 31 -5.30 17.87 1.31
N ARG A 32 -5.76 18.18 0.09
CA ARG A 32 -5.59 19.52 -0.52
C ARG A 32 -4.12 19.96 -0.55
N GLY A 33 -3.20 19.01 -0.74
CA GLY A 33 -1.75 19.27 -0.74
C GLY A 33 -1.18 19.64 0.63
N GLN A 34 -1.85 19.28 1.72
CA GLN A 34 -1.42 19.51 3.10
C GLN A 34 -1.44 18.19 3.87
N ALA A 35 -0.49 18.02 4.79
CA ALA A 35 -0.47 16.90 5.71
C ALA A 35 -1.73 16.91 6.61
N PRO A 36 -2.31 15.75 6.96
CA PRO A 36 -3.52 15.66 7.79
C PRO A 36 -3.44 16.45 9.10
N GLY A 37 -2.25 16.49 9.72
CA GLY A 37 -2.00 17.20 10.96
C GLY A 37 -2.02 18.73 10.87
N THR A 38 -1.94 19.31 9.67
CA THR A 38 -1.89 20.77 9.47
C THR A 38 -3.21 21.35 8.95
N LEU A 39 -4.24 20.52 8.78
CA LEU A 39 -5.54 20.93 8.28
C LEU A 39 -6.30 21.77 9.32
N ASP A 40 -6.80 22.92 8.89
CA ASP A 40 -7.75 23.72 9.64
C ASP A 40 -9.16 23.61 9.02
N TYR A 41 -10.15 23.32 9.87
CA TYR A 41 -11.56 23.22 9.51
C TYR A 41 -12.42 23.90 10.59
N PRO A 42 -13.20 24.93 10.25
CA PRO A 42 -14.05 25.61 11.22
C PRO A 42 -15.34 24.84 11.52
N GLY A 43 -15.96 25.16 12.67
CA GLY A 43 -17.32 24.74 13.01
C GLY A 43 -17.46 23.23 13.19
N ALA A 44 -18.52 22.64 12.62
CA ALA A 44 -18.85 21.23 12.79
C ALA A 44 -17.74 20.28 12.27
N ALA A 45 -16.87 20.75 11.38
CA ALA A 45 -15.79 19.98 10.78
C ALA A 45 -14.47 20.00 11.59
N ALA A 46 -14.41 20.70 12.72
CA ALA A 46 -13.18 20.88 13.51
C ALA A 46 -12.51 19.58 13.99
N ARG A 47 -13.25 18.46 14.01
CA ARG A 47 -12.72 17.14 14.38
C ARG A 47 -12.09 16.36 13.23
N LEU A 48 -12.36 16.74 11.97
CA LEU A 48 -11.90 15.99 10.80
C LEU A 48 -10.37 15.84 10.70
N PRO A 49 -9.52 16.84 11.05
CA PRO A 49 -8.06 16.65 11.04
C PRO A 49 -7.61 15.47 11.91
N GLY A 50 -8.27 15.25 13.06
CA GLY A 50 -7.99 14.11 13.93
C GLY A 50 -8.32 12.77 13.26
N VAL A 51 -9.49 12.67 12.65
CA VAL A 51 -9.91 11.46 11.91
C VAL A 51 -8.92 11.14 10.79
N TRP A 52 -8.47 12.14 10.05
CA TRP A 52 -7.50 11.91 8.97
C TRP A 52 -6.12 11.50 9.48
N ARG A 53 -5.70 11.97 10.65
CA ARG A 53 -4.49 11.49 11.32
C ARG A 53 -4.60 10.03 11.74
N ASP A 54 -5.77 9.63 12.23
CA ASP A 54 -6.02 8.24 12.62
C ASP A 54 -6.01 7.32 11.39
N VAL A 55 -6.61 7.77 10.29
CA VAL A 55 -6.57 7.06 9.00
C VAL A 55 -5.14 6.94 8.48
N GLU A 56 -4.37 8.03 8.48
CA GLU A 56 -2.96 8.02 8.07
C GLU A 56 -2.13 7.04 8.90
N THR A 57 -2.34 7.02 10.22
CA THR A 57 -1.66 6.09 11.14
C THR A 57 -2.00 4.65 10.78
N TYR A 58 -3.29 4.33 10.64
CA TYR A 58 -3.75 2.99 10.32
C TYR A 58 -3.23 2.49 8.96
N VAL A 59 -3.27 3.35 7.94
CA VAL A 59 -2.73 3.03 6.61
C VAL A 59 -1.22 2.85 6.67
N GLY A 60 -0.52 3.70 7.44
CA GLY A 60 0.94 3.60 7.64
C GLY A 60 1.34 2.28 8.30
N GLU A 61 0.63 1.85 9.33
CA GLU A 61 0.85 0.55 9.97
C GLU A 61 0.58 -0.61 9.00
N LEU A 62 -0.52 -0.54 8.26
CA LEU A 62 -0.89 -1.56 7.28
C LEU A 62 0.16 -1.69 6.17
N LEU A 63 0.57 -0.58 5.56
CA LEU A 63 1.53 -0.59 4.46
C LEU A 63 2.97 -0.81 4.94
N GLY A 64 3.29 -0.44 6.18
CA GLY A 64 4.59 -0.67 6.80
C GLY A 64 4.85 -2.15 7.11
N ARG A 65 3.82 -2.92 7.44
CA ARG A 65 3.93 -4.38 7.68
C ARG A 65 3.81 -5.23 6.42
N THR A 66 3.25 -4.70 5.33
CA THR A 66 3.10 -5.42 4.05
C THR A 66 4.34 -5.22 3.20
N THR A 67 4.94 -6.31 2.74
CA THR A 67 6.18 -6.29 1.94
C THR A 67 5.92 -6.63 0.48
N LEU A 68 6.87 -6.32 -0.41
CA LEU A 68 6.77 -6.73 -1.83
C LEU A 68 6.64 -8.25 -1.98
N ARG A 69 7.25 -9.02 -1.07
CA ARG A 69 7.10 -10.48 -1.04
C ARG A 69 5.66 -10.91 -0.77
N ASP A 70 4.97 -10.23 0.13
CA ASP A 70 3.62 -10.60 0.54
C ASP A 70 2.63 -10.39 -0.61
N LEU A 71 2.81 -9.34 -1.43
CA LEU A 71 2.01 -9.12 -2.63
C LEU A 71 2.12 -10.26 -3.65
N VAL A 72 3.34 -10.78 -3.88
CA VAL A 72 3.55 -11.89 -4.83
C VAL A 72 2.85 -13.17 -4.34
N ARG A 73 2.79 -13.37 -3.02
CA ARG A 73 2.11 -14.52 -2.40
C ARG A 73 0.59 -14.37 -2.49
N ASP A 74 0.06 -13.18 -2.23
CA ASP A 74 -1.38 -12.91 -2.27
C ASP A 74 -1.96 -12.99 -3.70
N VAL A 75 -1.21 -12.52 -4.70
CA VAL A 75 -1.62 -12.64 -6.13
C VAL A 75 -1.71 -14.11 -6.59
N SER A 76 -1.00 -15.03 -5.92
CA SER A 76 -1.08 -16.47 -6.23
C SER A 76 -2.30 -17.15 -5.58
N GLY A 77 -3.03 -16.46 -4.69
CA GLY A 77 -4.20 -16.95 -3.97
C GLY A 77 -5.54 -16.84 -4.70
N ASP A 78 -5.57 -16.26 -5.92
CA ASP A 78 -6.77 -16.17 -6.77
C ASP A 78 -6.76 -17.16 -7.95
N LYS A 79 -6.05 -18.29 -7.84
CA LYS A 79 -6.39 -19.45 -8.68
C LYS A 79 -7.62 -20.14 -8.10
N GLY A 80 -8.77 -19.48 -8.25
CA GLY A 80 -10.08 -20.10 -8.09
C GLY A 80 -10.30 -21.17 -9.17
N CYS A 81 -10.63 -22.38 -8.70
CA CYS A 81 -11.09 -23.58 -9.39
C CYS A 81 -10.05 -24.41 -10.16
N GLU A 82 -9.55 -25.40 -9.43
CA GLU A 82 -9.21 -26.76 -9.86
C GLU A 82 -10.28 -27.37 -10.79
N ASP A 83 -9.79 -27.97 -11.87
CA ASP A 83 -10.04 -29.34 -12.34
C ASP A 83 -11.48 -29.87 -12.24
N GLY A 84 -12.22 -29.70 -13.34
CA GLY A 84 -13.37 -30.54 -13.64
C GLY A 84 -12.93 -31.94 -14.08
N GLU A 85 -12.67 -32.81 -13.12
CA GLU A 85 -12.75 -34.27 -13.29
C GLU A 85 -14.25 -34.67 -13.29
N GLY A 86 -14.73 -35.29 -14.37
CA GLY A 86 -15.90 -36.18 -14.30
C GLY A 86 -16.94 -36.12 -15.42
N ALA A 87 -16.94 -37.21 -16.21
CA ALA A 87 -18.09 -37.85 -16.87
C ALA A 87 -18.65 -37.27 -18.17
N ALA A 88 -18.43 -37.98 -19.29
CA ALA A 88 -19.43 -38.89 -19.87
C ALA A 88 -18.97 -39.43 -21.25
N GLY A 89 -19.17 -40.75 -21.48
CA GLY A 89 -19.26 -41.34 -22.83
C GLY A 89 -18.30 -42.48 -23.08
#